data_AF-A0A090X3U5-F1
#
_entry.id   AF-A0A090X3U5-F1
#
_cell.length_a   1.000
_cell.length_b   1.000
_cell.length_c   1.000
_cell.angle_alpha   90.00
_cell.angle_beta   90.00
_cell.angle_gamma   90.00
#
_symmetry.space_group_name_H-M   'P 1'
#
loop_
_entity.id
_entity.type
_entity.pdbx_description
1 polymer ?
#
loop_
_entity_poly.entity_id
_entity_poly.type
_entity_poly.pdbx_seq_one_letter_code
_entity_poly.pdbx_strand_id
1 'polypeptide(L)'
;MKMIKYFFLLITTIGFSQVSTEEFSIYFETDSAILSEQSILNLEARLVVDKTTKITAISLIGYCDDRGSVSYNQQLATNRVQSVISYLKPRFSDDYFEQKIVGEIPLNDRNNIKAQRYRNRRVEISVTYKKQLKFLKQWLMIVLKNTVLMIS
;
A
#
# COMPACT_ATOMS: atom_id res chain seq x y z
N MET A 1 -10.60 32.47 -35.67
CA MET A 1 -9.57 31.41 -35.46
C MET A 1 -8.64 31.61 -34.25
N LYS A 2 -8.81 32.62 -33.38
CA LYS A 2 -7.98 32.76 -32.15
C LYS A 2 -8.51 31.98 -30.94
N MET A 3 -9.82 31.71 -30.88
CA MET A 3 -10.47 31.03 -29.74
C MET A 3 -10.17 29.52 -29.64
N ILE A 4 -9.85 28.87 -30.75
CA ILE A 4 -9.49 27.44 -30.80
C ILE A 4 -8.13 27.17 -30.12
N LYS A 5 -7.20 28.13 -30.14
CA LYS A 5 -5.89 27.98 -29.49
C LYS A 5 -5.99 27.96 -27.96
N TYR A 6 -6.95 28.69 -27.38
CA TYR A 6 -7.17 28.71 -25.93
C TYR A 6 -7.93 27.47 -25.44
N PHE A 7 -8.79 26.88 -26.29
CA PHE A 7 -9.45 25.61 -25.98
C PHE A 7 -8.45 24.45 -25.86
N PHE A 8 -7.39 24.45 -26.69
CA PHE A 8 -6.32 23.46 -26.62
C PHE A 8 -5.39 23.66 -25.40
N LEU A 9 -5.31 24.88 -24.86
CA LEU A 9 -4.52 25.22 -23.68
C LEU A 9 -5.17 24.78 -22.35
N LEU A 10 -6.48 24.50 -22.35
CA LEU A 10 -7.25 24.08 -21.17
C LEU A 10 -7.30 22.56 -20.97
N ILE A 11 -7.00 21.77 -22.01
CA ILE A 11 -7.06 20.30 -21.97
C ILE A 11 -5.78 19.68 -21.37
N THR A 12 -4.65 20.37 -21.42
CA THR A 12 -3.36 19.84 -20.95
C THR A 12 -3.23 19.75 -19.43
N THR A 13 -4.17 20.30 -18.67
CA THR A 13 -4.17 20.23 -17.19
C THR A 13 -4.98 19.05 -16.64
N ILE A 14 -5.73 18.33 -17.47
CA ILE A 14 -6.60 17.23 -17.03
C ILE A 14 -5.90 15.89 -17.32
N GLY A 15 -4.89 15.54 -16.52
CA GLY A 15 -4.09 14.33 -16.80
C GLY A 15 -3.54 13.57 -15.60
N PHE A 16 -3.69 14.04 -14.36
CA PHE A 16 -3.17 13.30 -13.22
C PHE A 16 -4.15 12.19 -12.82
N SER A 17 -3.89 10.97 -13.31
CA SER A 17 -4.36 9.76 -12.63
C SER A 17 -3.75 9.75 -11.23
N GLN A 18 -4.53 10.13 -10.22
CA GLN A 18 -4.09 10.20 -8.82
C GLN A 18 -3.89 8.77 -8.29
N VAL A 19 -2.63 8.32 -8.30
CA VAL A 19 -2.14 7.16 -7.56
C VAL A 19 -1.34 7.69 -6.38
N SER A 20 -1.60 7.17 -5.19
CA SER A 20 -0.88 7.53 -3.97
C SER A 20 -0.48 6.26 -3.24
N THR A 21 0.67 6.28 -2.57
CA THR A 21 1.14 5.17 -1.75
C THR A 21 1.39 5.67 -0.34
N GLU A 22 0.83 4.98 0.65
CA GLU A 22 1.04 5.25 2.07
C GLU A 22 1.96 4.17 2.65
N GLU A 23 2.99 4.59 3.37
CA GLU A 23 3.96 3.70 4.01
C GLU A 23 3.86 3.78 5.53
N PHE A 24 3.94 2.63 6.18
CA PHE A 24 3.96 2.53 7.63
C PHE A 24 4.64 1.23 8.08
N SER A 25 4.85 1.10 9.38
CA SER A 25 5.41 -0.11 9.97
C SER A 25 4.51 -0.65 11.06
N ILE A 26 4.47 -1.97 11.16
CA ILE A 26 3.95 -2.69 12.31
C ILE A 26 5.09 -3.41 13.02
N TYR A 27 4.99 -3.56 14.34
CA TYR A 27 6.07 -4.08 15.17
C TYR A 27 5.70 -5.41 15.81
N PHE A 28 6.74 -6.19 16.10
CA PHE A 28 6.62 -7.52 16.68
C PHE A 28 7.48 -7.65 17.93
N GLU A 29 7.01 -8.52 18.83
CA GLU A 29 7.80 -8.95 19.97
C GLU A 29 9.01 -9.79 19.54
N THR A 30 9.95 -9.95 20.49
CA THR A 30 11.11 -10.83 20.28
C THR A 30 10.63 -12.25 20.00
N ASP A 31 11.24 -12.91 19.00
CA ASP A 31 10.91 -14.30 18.62
C ASP A 31 9.41 -14.54 18.37
N SER A 32 8.75 -13.54 17.77
CA SER A 32 7.32 -13.62 17.49
C SER A 32 6.98 -13.12 16.10
N ALA A 33 6.02 -13.82 15.49
CA ALA A 33 5.30 -13.41 14.29
C ALA A 33 3.82 -13.10 14.57
N ILE A 34 3.43 -13.07 15.84
CA ILE A 34 2.04 -12.80 16.24
C ILE A 34 1.78 -11.30 16.14
N LEU A 35 0.70 -10.93 15.44
CA LEU A 35 0.23 -9.55 15.36
C LEU A 35 -0.38 -9.14 16.72
N SER A 36 0.11 -8.05 17.28
CA SER A 36 -0.53 -7.43 18.45
C SER A 36 -1.82 -6.71 18.05
N GLU A 37 -2.72 -6.52 19.01
CA GLU A 37 -3.96 -5.77 18.81
C GLU A 37 -3.67 -4.35 18.29
N GLN A 38 -2.66 -3.67 18.83
CA GLN A 38 -2.25 -2.35 18.36
C GLN A 38 -1.76 -2.37 16.90
N SER A 39 -1.01 -3.40 16.49
CA SER A 39 -0.55 -3.55 15.11
C SER A 39 -1.74 -3.78 14.16
N ILE A 40 -2.74 -4.56 14.60
CA ILE A 40 -3.99 -4.76 13.87
C ILE A 40 -4.75 -3.44 13.72
N LEU A 41 -4.96 -2.69 14.80
CA LEU A 41 -5.64 -1.38 14.76
C LEU A 41 -4.93 -0.40 13.81
N ASN A 42 -3.60 -0.34 13.85
CA ASN A 42 -2.80 0.51 12.96
C ASN A 42 -2.92 0.11 11.49
N LEU A 43 -2.99 -1.19 11.21
CA LEU A 43 -3.21 -1.73 9.88
C LEU A 43 -4.61 -1.39 9.38
N GLU A 44 -5.64 -1.66 10.17
CA GLU A 44 -7.04 -1.37 9.84
C GLU A 44 -7.29 0.10 9.53
N ALA A 45 -6.71 1.00 10.32
CA ALA A 45 -6.88 2.44 10.14
C ALA A 45 -6.44 2.93 8.74
N ARG A 46 -5.54 2.19 8.08
CA ARG A 46 -4.99 2.55 6.76
C ARG A 46 -5.67 1.83 5.62
N LEU A 47 -6.35 0.71 5.89
CA LEU A 47 -7.10 0.00 4.84
C LEU A 47 -8.46 0.65 4.54
N VAL A 48 -8.81 1.75 5.22
CA VAL A 48 -10.05 2.49 5.00
C VAL A 48 -10.02 3.18 3.65
N VAL A 49 -10.90 2.75 2.74
CA VAL A 49 -11.07 3.37 1.42
C VAL A 49 -12.45 4.00 1.28
N ASP A 50 -12.53 5.16 0.62
CA ASP A 50 -13.81 5.77 0.25
C ASP A 50 -14.39 5.15 -1.03
N LYS A 51 -15.63 5.53 -1.39
CA LYS A 51 -16.33 5.00 -2.60
C LYS A 51 -15.63 5.31 -3.92
N THR A 52 -14.65 6.22 -3.90
CA THR A 52 -13.93 6.72 -5.07
C THR A 52 -12.49 6.24 -5.12
N THR A 53 -12.05 5.47 -4.15
CA THR A 53 -10.67 5.01 -4.01
C THR A 53 -10.65 3.49 -3.90
N LYS A 54 -9.68 2.85 -4.52
CA LYS A 54 -9.42 1.43 -4.31
C LYS A 54 -7.95 1.22 -3.98
N ILE A 55 -7.69 0.25 -3.11
CA ILE A 55 -6.36 -0.32 -2.97
C ILE A 55 -6.08 -1.13 -4.24
N THR A 56 -4.86 -1.06 -4.75
CA THR A 56 -4.43 -1.78 -5.96
C THR A 56 -3.20 -2.64 -5.73
N ALA A 57 -2.42 -2.37 -4.68
CA ALA A 57 -1.26 -3.17 -4.31
C ALA A 57 -0.92 -2.95 -2.83
N ILE A 58 -0.36 -3.97 -2.19
CA ILE A 58 0.14 -3.97 -0.82
C ILE A 58 1.54 -4.59 -0.86
N SER A 59 2.57 -3.77 -0.65
CA SER A 59 3.96 -4.25 -0.53
C SER A 59 4.29 -4.50 0.94
N LEU A 60 4.97 -5.62 1.22
CA LEU A 60 5.32 -6.07 2.56
C LEU A 60 6.81 -6.42 2.62
N ILE A 61 7.54 -5.78 3.53
CA ILE A 61 8.97 -6.05 3.73
C ILE A 61 9.23 -6.50 5.16
N GLY A 62 9.74 -7.71 5.32
CA GLY A 62 9.97 -8.34 6.62
C GLY A 62 11.39 -8.18 7.15
N TYR A 63 11.50 -7.77 8.41
CA TYR A 63 12.76 -7.54 9.11
C TYR A 63 12.81 -8.19 10.51
N CYS A 64 14.04 -8.43 10.98
CA CYS A 64 14.39 -8.95 12.29
C CYS A 64 15.49 -8.09 12.94
N ASP A 65 15.67 -8.25 14.26
CA ASP A 65 16.80 -7.64 14.96
C ASP A 65 18.12 -8.42 14.73
N ASP A 66 19.22 -7.91 15.26
CA ASP A 66 20.59 -8.39 15.03
C ASP A 66 20.92 -9.72 15.74
N ARG A 67 19.95 -10.38 16.37
CA ARG A 67 20.18 -11.59 17.17
C ARG A 67 19.64 -12.84 16.48
N GLY A 68 20.34 -13.95 16.64
CA GLY A 68 19.99 -15.23 16.00
C GLY A 68 20.89 -15.51 14.79
N SER A 69 20.68 -16.64 14.13
CA SER A 69 21.36 -16.92 12.87
C SER A 69 20.66 -16.22 11.71
N VAL A 70 21.42 -15.93 10.65
CA VAL A 70 20.88 -15.35 9.41
C VAL A 70 19.69 -16.15 8.87
N SER A 71 19.82 -17.49 8.81
CA SER A 71 18.76 -18.37 8.30
C SER A 71 17.50 -18.34 9.16
N TYR A 72 17.66 -18.33 10.49
CA TYR A 72 16.54 -18.21 11.41
C TYR A 72 15.86 -16.84 11.28
N ASN A 73 16.62 -15.76 11.17
CA ASN A 73 16.08 -14.41 10.99
C ASN A 73 15.36 -14.23 9.65
N GLN A 74 15.82 -14.87 8.58
CA GLN A 74 15.11 -14.94 7.30
C GLN A 74 13.77 -15.66 7.42
N GLN A 75 13.74 -16.80 8.12
CA GLN A 75 12.51 -17.54 8.35
C GLN A 75 11.53 -16.76 9.24
N LEU A 76 12.01 -16.13 10.32
CA LEU A 76 11.17 -15.32 11.20
C LEU A 76 10.59 -14.09 10.49
N ALA A 77 11.39 -13.41 9.65
CA ALA A 77 10.91 -12.31 8.82
C ALA A 77 9.84 -12.78 7.81
N THR A 78 10.03 -13.96 7.20
CA THR A 78 9.02 -14.60 6.34
C THR A 78 7.72 -14.85 7.10
N ASN A 79 7.80 -15.45 8.29
CA ASN A 79 6.63 -15.75 9.12
C ASN A 79 5.86 -14.47 9.52
N ARG A 80 6.56 -13.38 9.81
CA ARG A 80 5.95 -12.06 10.11
C ARG A 80 5.16 -11.53 8.92
N VAL A 81 5.78 -11.51 7.73
CA VAL A 81 5.09 -11.09 6.49
C VAL A 81 3.88 -11.97 6.23
N GLN A 82 4.03 -13.29 6.37
CA GLN A 82 2.93 -14.21 6.14
C GLN A 82 1.79 -14.06 7.15
N SER A 83 2.07 -13.63 8.38
CA SER A 83 1.04 -13.33 9.38
C SER A 83 0.20 -12.13 8.97
N VAL A 84 0.83 -11.10 8.39
CA VAL A 84 0.11 -9.96 7.80
C VAL A 84 -0.72 -10.39 6.59
N ILE A 85 -0.14 -11.15 5.66
CA ILE A 85 -0.87 -11.65 4.49
C ILE A 85 -2.07 -12.48 4.92
N SER A 86 -1.89 -13.40 5.86
CA SER A 86 -2.96 -14.28 6.35
C SER A 86 -4.11 -13.49 6.98
N TYR A 87 -3.79 -12.42 7.70
CA TYR A 87 -4.79 -11.50 8.24
C TYR A 87 -5.56 -10.75 7.13
N LEU A 88 -4.91 -10.41 6.03
CA LEU A 88 -5.48 -9.63 4.92
C LEU A 88 -6.18 -10.47 3.82
N LYS A 89 -5.87 -11.77 3.72
CA LYS A 89 -6.42 -12.70 2.73
C LYS A 89 -7.95 -12.73 2.62
N PRO A 90 -8.74 -12.55 3.70
CA PRO A 90 -10.20 -12.47 3.56
C PRO A 90 -10.68 -11.27 2.72
N ARG A 91 -9.85 -10.24 2.52
CA ARG A 91 -10.21 -9.00 1.80
C ARG A 91 -9.48 -8.83 0.47
N PHE A 92 -8.30 -9.43 0.34
CA PHE A 92 -7.44 -9.29 -0.83
C PHE A 92 -6.94 -10.64 -1.29
N SER A 93 -7.01 -10.88 -2.60
CA SER A 93 -6.41 -12.05 -3.24
C SER A 93 -4.89 -11.92 -3.34
N ASP A 94 -4.22 -13.03 -3.65
CA ASP A 94 -2.75 -13.12 -3.63
C ASP A 94 -2.06 -12.15 -4.60
N ASP A 95 -2.74 -11.72 -5.67
CA ASP A 95 -2.26 -10.75 -6.66
C ASP A 95 -2.12 -9.31 -6.14
N TYR A 96 -2.70 -8.99 -4.99
CA TYR A 96 -2.52 -7.69 -4.34
C TYR A 96 -1.17 -7.58 -3.62
N PHE A 97 -0.53 -8.70 -3.29
CA PHE A 97 0.62 -8.71 -2.39
C PHE A 97 1.94 -8.80 -3.14
N GLU A 98 2.85 -7.88 -2.84
CA GLU A 98 4.26 -8.01 -3.16
C GLU A 98 5.02 -8.20 -1.84
N GLN A 99 5.90 -9.21 -1.76
CA GLN A 99 6.65 -9.49 -0.54
C GLN A 99 8.15 -9.49 -0.77
N LYS A 100 8.88 -8.96 0.20
CA LYS A 100 10.35 -9.00 0.26
C LYS A 100 10.83 -9.37 1.66
N ILE A 101 11.79 -10.28 1.73
CA ILE A 101 12.36 -10.74 3.00
C ILE A 101 13.79 -10.21 3.09
N VAL A 102 14.05 -9.40 4.13
CA VAL A 102 15.40 -8.90 4.40
C VAL A 102 16.07 -9.73 5.49
N GLY A 103 15.31 -10.15 6.52
CA GLY A 103 15.89 -10.84 7.68
C GLY A 103 16.48 -9.84 8.66
N GLU A 104 17.67 -10.12 9.19
CA GLU A 104 18.28 -9.28 10.23
C GLU A 104 18.76 -7.91 9.71
N ILE A 105 18.63 -6.90 10.56
CA ILE A 105 19.24 -5.58 10.37
C ILE A 105 20.25 -5.35 11.51
N PRO A 106 21.51 -4.96 11.20
CA PRO A 106 22.50 -4.65 12.22
C PRO A 106 22.10 -3.44 13.09
N LEU A 107 22.72 -3.34 14.27
CA LEU A 107 22.66 -2.12 15.07
C LEU A 107 23.47 -1.02 14.40
N ASN A 108 22.96 0.21 14.44
CA ASN A 108 23.67 1.37 13.89
C ASN A 108 24.83 1.79 14.79
N ASP A 109 24.65 1.66 16.11
CA ASP A 109 25.63 2.00 17.14
C ASP A 109 25.36 1.21 18.43
N ARG A 110 26.11 1.51 19.50
CA ARG A 110 25.95 0.88 20.83
C ARG A 110 24.97 1.62 21.75
N ASN A 111 24.25 2.63 21.26
CA ASN A 111 23.33 3.44 22.05
C ASN A 111 21.90 2.90 21.93
N ASN A 112 21.09 2.96 22.98
CA ASN A 112 19.65 2.62 22.90
C ASN A 112 19.36 1.26 22.22
N ILE A 113 20.22 0.26 22.42
CA ILE A 113 20.18 -1.04 21.73
C ILE A 113 18.78 -1.67 21.80
N LYS A 114 18.13 -1.63 22.97
CA LYS A 114 16.77 -2.17 23.14
C LYS A 114 15.76 -1.51 22.20
N ALA A 115 15.81 -0.19 22.06
CA ALA A 115 14.92 0.57 21.19
C ALA A 115 15.24 0.33 19.71
N GLN A 116 16.53 0.22 19.34
CA GLN A 116 16.93 -0.14 17.97
C GLN A 116 16.38 -1.51 17.58
N ARG A 117 16.60 -2.52 18.43
CA ARG A 117 16.08 -3.87 18.20
C ARG A 117 14.56 -3.89 18.06
N TYR A 118 13.85 -3.16 18.93
CA TYR A 118 12.40 -3.02 18.80
C TYR A 118 11.99 -2.45 17.44
N ARG A 119 12.64 -1.38 16.99
CA ARG A 119 12.37 -0.80 15.67
C ARG A 119 12.71 -1.76 14.52
N ASN A 120 13.74 -2.59 14.66
CA ASN A 120 14.15 -3.55 13.63
C ASN A 120 13.20 -4.75 13.50
N ARG A 121 12.51 -5.13 14.58
CA ARG A 121 11.47 -6.18 14.55
C ARG A 121 10.17 -5.64 13.97
N ARG A 122 10.13 -5.47 12.65
CA ARG A 122 8.99 -4.87 11.96
C ARG A 122 8.66 -5.53 10.63
N VAL A 123 7.45 -5.28 10.16
CA VAL A 123 7.09 -5.37 8.75
C VAL A 123 6.79 -3.97 8.27
N GLU A 124 7.49 -3.52 7.23
CA GLU A 124 7.16 -2.30 6.50
C GLU A 124 6.07 -2.62 5.49
N ILE A 125 5.06 -1.76 5.43
CA ILE A 125 3.86 -1.94 4.62
C ILE A 125 3.67 -0.70 3.78
N SER A 126 3.56 -0.88 2.47
CA SER A 126 3.22 0.18 1.53
C SER A 126 1.90 -0.15 0.84
N VAL A 127 0.86 0.64 1.09
CA VAL A 127 -0.47 0.46 0.50
C VAL A 127 -0.66 1.45 -0.63
N THR A 128 -0.90 0.95 -1.83
CA THR A 128 -1.09 1.78 -3.03
C THR A 128 -2.57 1.93 -3.34
N TYR A 129 -3.00 3.17 -3.47
CA TYR A 129 -4.37 3.57 -3.76
C TYR A 129 -4.47 4.18 -5.14
N LYS A 130 -5.58 3.90 -5.82
CA LYS A 130 -5.92 4.52 -7.11
C LYS A 130 -7.32 5.12 -7.05
N LYS A 131 -7.40 6.40 -7.41
CA LYS A 131 -8.69 7.09 -7.54
C LYS A 131 -9.45 6.56 -8.76
N GLN A 132 -10.69 6.15 -8.54
CA GLN A 132 -11.64 5.74 -9.55
C GLN A 132 -12.40 6.97 -10.06
N LEU A 133 -12.15 7.35 -11.31
CA LEU A 133 -12.95 8.34 -12.01
C LEU A 133 -14.29 7.71 -12.43
N LYS A 134 -15.28 7.69 -11.52
CA LYS A 134 -16.65 7.24 -11.84
C LYS A 134 -17.41 8.27 -12.68
N PHE A 135 -17.17 9.56 -12.47
CA PHE A 135 -17.96 10.65 -13.06
C PHE A 135 -17.79 10.79 -14.57
N LEU A 136 -16.56 10.68 -15.08
CA LEU A 136 -16.27 10.84 -16.51
C LEU A 136 -16.91 9.75 -17.36
N LYS A 137 -16.97 8.50 -16.89
CA LYS A 137 -17.62 7.41 -17.64
C LYS A 137 -19.11 7.64 -17.81
N GLN A 138 -19.81 8.05 -16.74
CA GLN A 138 -21.26 8.26 -16.81
C GLN A 138 -21.61 9.47 -17.67
N TRP A 139 -20.87 10.56 -17.52
CA TRP A 139 -21.04 11.76 -18.35
C TRP A 139 -20.72 11.48 -19.84
N LEU A 140 -19.62 10.77 -20.13
CA LEU A 140 -19.27 10.36 -21.49
C LEU A 140 -20.37 9.48 -22.12
N MET A 141 -20.94 8.54 -21.37
CA MET A 141 -22.05 7.72 -21.87
C MET A 141 -23.31 8.54 -22.15
N ILE A 142 -23.63 9.55 -21.33
CA ILE A 142 -24.77 10.44 -21.56
C ILE A 142 -24.55 11.28 -22.82
N VAL A 143 -23.35 11.87 -22.97
CA VAL A 143 -22.99 12.65 -24.15
C VAL A 143 -23.05 11.78 -25.40
N LEU A 144 -22.43 10.60 -25.40
CA LEU A 144 -22.45 9.69 -26.56
C LEU A 144 -23.88 9.28 -26.97
N LYS A 145 -24.77 9.00 -26.01
CA LYS A 145 -26.18 8.70 -26.29
C LYS A 145 -26.89 9.87 -26.94
N ASN A 146 -26.71 11.08 -26.42
CA ASN A 146 -27.38 12.28 -26.92
C ASN A 146 -26.84 12.73 -28.27
N THR A 147 -25.55 12.51 -28.56
CA THR A 147 -24.97 12.83 -29.87
C THR A 147 -25.49 11.90 -30.97
N VAL A 148 -25.67 10.60 -30.69
CA VAL A 148 -26.25 9.65 -31.65
C VAL A 148 -27.70 10.01 -32.01
N LEU A 149 -28.48 10.50 -31.02
CA LEU A 149 -29.86 10.96 -31.22
C LEU A 149 -30.00 12.24 -32.06
N MET A 150 -28.95 13.06 -32.19
CA MET A 150 -29.01 14.28 -33.01
C MET A 150 -28.61 14.06 -34.48
N ILE A 151 -28.10 12.87 -34.81
CA ILE A 151 -27.62 12.53 -36.17
C ILE A 151 -28.58 11.54 -36.86
N SER A 152 -29.60 11.05 -36.14
CA SER A 152 -30.73 10.26 -36.65
C SER A 152 -31.96 11.14 -36.89
#